data_AF-A0A7G1NIQ8-F1
#
_entry.id   AF-A0A7G1NIQ8-F1
#
_cell.length_a   1.000
_cell.length_b   1.000
_cell.length_c   1.000
_cell.angle_alpha   90.00
_cell.angle_beta   90.00
_cell.angle_gamma   90.00
#
_symmetry.space_group_name_H-M   'P 1'
#
loop_
_entity.id
_entity.type
_entity.pdbx_description
1 polymer ?
#
loop_
_entity_poly.entity_id
_entity_poly.type
_entity_poly.pdbx_seq_one_letter_code
_entity_poly.pdbx_strand_id
1 'polypeptide(L)'
;MFFTYLRRELRRRRRAALVVASGLALGIALVIVVTSVSAGMGRAQDKVLQSLYGLGTDLTVTKAAAPAGSSSERPRFRFDAQDDDSGGEQSSDRVMVQGFQTLAASTVGKVGAQSGVADAVGGLSLQVVKVSGAFTRGRFEQGESGGGQGGGPGGAQPSPQGRVEGGGADFDVNSCSVYGTDVTKPALGPLTSSKITSGRTFTTSETNAKVAVADAAYAKEKKLKAGSTVTVKSTEFTVVGIATADSGDAAADLYVPLKRAQTLAGAEDKVTTIYVKPPTRSGSTASSRRSGRTSRARRSPPPPTSPTPSPARCPRPPPSPRASVSGCRSWSSWPRSSSRAC
;
A
#
# COMPACT_ATOMS: atom_id res chain seq x y z
N MET A 1 58.02 -9.38 -39.44
CA MET A 1 58.35 -10.80 -39.76
C MET A 1 57.65 -11.81 -38.84
N PHE A 2 57.63 -11.64 -37.51
CA PHE A 2 57.04 -12.62 -36.58
C PHE A 2 55.51 -12.76 -36.66
N PHE A 3 54.75 -11.65 -36.66
CA PHE A 3 53.27 -11.68 -36.73
C PHE A 3 52.71 -12.33 -38.00
N THR A 4 53.41 -12.21 -39.12
CA THR A 4 53.02 -12.82 -40.40
C THR A 4 53.19 -14.34 -40.38
N TYR A 5 54.21 -14.86 -39.70
CA TYR A 5 54.37 -16.29 -39.49
C TYR A 5 53.34 -16.85 -38.49
N LEU A 6 53.12 -16.16 -37.37
CA LEU A 6 52.11 -16.55 -36.37
C LEU A 6 50.70 -16.62 -36.98
N ARG A 7 50.33 -15.61 -37.79
CA ARG A 7 49.04 -15.54 -38.47
C ARG A 7 48.84 -16.66 -39.50
N ARG A 8 49.91 -17.06 -40.21
CA ARG A 8 49.88 -18.18 -41.17
C ARG A 8 49.73 -19.52 -40.44
N GLU A 9 50.41 -19.70 -39.32
CA GLU A 9 50.36 -20.93 -38.54
C GLU A 9 49.00 -21.14 -37.85
N LEU A 10 48.44 -20.10 -37.24
CA LEU A 10 47.08 -20.12 -36.68
C LEU A 10 46.01 -20.41 -37.76
N ARG A 11 46.23 -19.95 -39.00
CA ARG A 11 45.36 -20.23 -40.15
C ARG A 11 45.48 -21.66 -40.68
N ARG A 12 46.51 -22.43 -40.35
CA ARG A 12 46.59 -23.87 -40.72
C ARG A 12 45.93 -24.76 -39.68
N ARG A 13 45.99 -24.41 -38.38
CA ARG A 13 45.35 -25.16 -37.28
C ARG A 13 44.03 -24.57 -36.80
N ARG A 14 43.18 -24.09 -37.74
CA ARG A 14 41.95 -23.34 -37.41
C ARG A 14 40.99 -24.10 -36.50
N ARG A 15 40.86 -25.42 -36.66
CA ARG A 15 39.94 -26.24 -35.85
C ARG A 15 40.33 -26.25 -34.36
N ALA A 16 41.60 -26.49 -34.06
CA ALA A 16 42.09 -26.50 -32.67
C ALA A 16 42.13 -25.09 -32.08
N ALA A 17 42.61 -24.09 -32.84
CA ALA A 17 42.69 -22.71 -32.38
C ALA A 17 41.30 -22.10 -32.09
N LEU A 18 40.28 -22.42 -32.89
CA LEU A 18 38.91 -21.95 -32.64
C LEU A 18 38.32 -22.54 -31.37
N VAL A 19 38.54 -23.83 -31.07
CA VAL A 19 38.02 -24.46 -29.84
C VAL A 19 38.65 -23.80 -28.60
N VAL A 20 39.97 -23.60 -28.61
CA VAL A 20 40.68 -22.95 -27.50
C VAL A 20 40.25 -21.49 -27.34
N ALA A 21 40.15 -20.74 -28.44
CA ALA A 21 39.71 -19.35 -28.41
C ALA A 21 38.27 -19.22 -27.92
N SER A 22 37.36 -20.10 -28.34
CA SER A 22 35.96 -20.11 -27.88
C SER A 22 35.85 -20.43 -26.40
N GLY A 23 36.61 -21.40 -25.89
CA GLY A 23 36.62 -21.73 -24.46
C GLY A 23 37.11 -20.56 -23.60
N LEU A 24 38.19 -19.90 -24.01
CA LEU A 24 38.71 -18.70 -23.34
C LEU A 24 37.72 -17.53 -23.43
N ALA A 25 37.11 -17.32 -24.60
CA ALA A 25 36.14 -16.25 -24.81
C ALA A 25 34.90 -16.44 -23.92
N LEU A 26 34.37 -17.66 -23.81
CA LEU A 26 33.23 -17.96 -22.94
C LEU A 26 33.56 -17.72 -21.46
N GLY A 27 34.75 -18.11 -21.01
CA GLY A 27 35.19 -17.87 -19.64
C GLY A 27 35.25 -16.38 -19.30
N ILE A 28 35.88 -15.57 -20.18
CA ILE A 28 35.98 -14.12 -19.99
C ILE A 28 34.60 -13.45 -20.09
N ALA A 29 33.77 -13.86 -21.06
CA ALA A 29 32.42 -13.32 -21.23
C ALA A 29 31.56 -13.52 -19.98
N LEU A 30 31.59 -14.72 -19.39
CA LEU A 30 30.82 -15.03 -18.20
C LEU A 30 31.27 -14.19 -16.99
N VAL A 31 32.58 -14.00 -16.81
CA VAL A 31 33.11 -13.14 -15.74
C VAL A 31 32.67 -11.68 -15.92
N ILE A 32 32.71 -11.15 -17.16
CA ILE A 32 32.25 -9.78 -17.44
C ILE A 32 30.76 -9.64 -17.17
N VAL A 33 29.93 -10.61 -17.55
CA VAL A 33 28.49 -10.59 -17.29
C VAL A 33 28.22 -10.57 -15.79
N VAL A 34 28.84 -11.48 -15.02
CA VAL A 34 28.61 -11.57 -13.57
C VAL A 34 29.09 -10.30 -12.84
N THR A 35 30.26 -9.78 -13.22
CA THR A 35 30.80 -8.54 -12.63
C THR A 35 29.95 -7.32 -13.00
N SER A 36 29.46 -7.23 -14.24
CA SER A 36 28.59 -6.15 -14.70
C SER A 36 27.23 -6.19 -14.01
N VAL A 37 26.62 -7.37 -13.86
CA VAL A 37 25.34 -7.55 -13.15
C VAL A 37 25.51 -7.22 -11.66
N SER A 38 26.58 -7.72 -11.02
CA SER A 38 26.84 -7.44 -9.60
C SER A 38 27.10 -5.96 -9.34
N ALA A 39 27.89 -5.31 -10.19
CA ALA A 39 28.12 -3.87 -10.09
C ALA A 39 26.86 -3.06 -10.43
N GLY A 40 26.05 -3.51 -11.38
CA GLY A 40 24.76 -2.89 -11.72
C GLY A 40 23.79 -2.93 -10.54
N MET A 41 23.67 -4.08 -9.87
CA MET A 41 22.82 -4.25 -8.71
C MET A 41 23.32 -3.44 -7.52
N GLY A 42 24.64 -3.39 -7.28
CA GLY A 42 25.23 -2.52 -6.26
C GLY A 42 24.94 -1.04 -6.49
N ARG A 43 25.11 -0.55 -7.73
CA ARG A 43 24.76 0.85 -8.08
C ARG A 43 23.26 1.14 -7.95
N ALA A 44 22.41 0.18 -8.29
CA ALA A 44 20.97 0.31 -8.10
C ALA A 44 20.61 0.41 -6.61
N GLN A 45 21.26 -0.39 -5.76
CA GLN A 45 21.09 -0.32 -4.31
C GLN A 45 21.61 1.01 -3.76
N ASP A 46 22.80 1.46 -4.15
CA ASP A 46 23.35 2.74 -3.71
C ASP A 46 22.45 3.92 -4.09
N LYS A 47 21.82 3.88 -5.27
CA LYS A 47 20.88 4.90 -5.72
C LYS A 47 19.59 4.91 -4.90
N VAL A 48 19.06 3.73 -4.54
CA VAL A 48 17.89 3.62 -3.63
C VAL A 48 18.28 4.12 -2.24
N LEU A 49 19.46 3.76 -1.74
CA LEU A 49 19.92 4.21 -0.42
C LEU A 49 20.15 5.73 -0.40
N GLN A 50 20.74 6.32 -1.44
CA GLN A 50 20.84 7.79 -1.56
C GLN A 50 19.48 8.46 -1.66
N SER A 51 18.49 7.82 -2.29
CA SER A 51 17.12 8.29 -2.25
C SER A 51 16.58 8.24 -0.81
N LEU A 52 16.84 7.18 -0.04
CA LEU A 52 16.38 7.10 1.34
C LEU A 52 17.11 8.08 2.30
N TYR A 53 18.35 8.47 2.03
CA TYR A 53 19.16 9.35 2.91
C TYR A 53 19.30 10.80 2.43
N GLY A 54 18.84 11.14 1.22
CA GLY A 54 19.08 12.43 0.57
C GLY A 54 17.85 13.30 0.34
N LEU A 55 16.69 12.90 0.86
CA LEU A 55 15.40 13.44 0.43
C LEU A 55 14.71 14.36 1.43
N GLY A 56 15.40 15.41 1.90
CA GLY A 56 14.82 16.54 2.65
C GLY A 56 14.22 16.22 4.03
N THR A 57 13.79 14.97 4.26
CA THR A 57 13.13 14.45 5.44
C THR A 57 13.89 13.22 5.91
N ASP A 58 14.51 13.32 7.08
CA ASP A 58 15.30 12.20 7.61
C ASP A 58 14.47 11.34 8.57
N LEU A 59 13.33 11.85 9.05
CA LEU A 59 12.46 11.18 10.00
C LEU A 59 10.98 11.40 9.65
N THR A 60 10.18 10.34 9.75
CA THR A 60 8.72 10.43 9.68
C THR A 60 8.09 9.98 10.99
N VAL A 61 7.08 10.73 11.46
CA VAL A 61 6.29 10.36 12.63
C VAL A 61 4.91 9.95 12.17
N THR A 62 4.54 8.71 12.48
CA THR A 62 3.22 8.15 12.20
C THR A 62 2.66 7.49 13.46
N LYS A 63 1.34 7.31 13.50
CA LYS A 63 0.68 6.56 14.56
C LYS A 63 0.11 5.27 14.00
N ALA A 64 0.52 4.13 14.55
CA ALA A 64 0.00 2.84 14.12
C ALA A 64 -1.53 2.81 14.24
N ALA A 65 -2.20 2.24 13.23
CA ALA A 65 -3.63 2.04 13.28
C ALA A 65 -3.97 1.01 14.38
N ALA A 66 -4.97 1.33 15.21
CA ALA A 66 -5.54 0.33 16.10
C ALA A 66 -6.31 -0.71 15.26
N PRO A 67 -6.26 -2.01 15.61
CA PRO A 67 -7.03 -3.03 14.91
C PRO A 67 -8.52 -2.63 14.93
N ALA A 68 -9.16 -2.69 13.76
CA ALA A 68 -10.57 -2.36 13.64
C ALA A 68 -11.39 -3.31 14.51
N GLY A 69 -12.17 -2.75 15.46
CA GLY A 69 -13.23 -3.50 16.12
C GLY A 69 -14.24 -4.00 15.09
N SER A 70 -14.85 -5.14 15.36
CA SER A 70 -15.76 -5.89 14.46
C SER A 70 -17.02 -5.15 13.99
N SER A 71 -17.14 -3.86 14.25
CA SER A 71 -18.27 -2.98 13.91
C SER A 71 -17.95 -1.92 12.86
N SER A 72 -16.84 -2.04 12.11
CA SER A 72 -16.60 -1.15 10.96
C SER A 72 -17.68 -1.39 9.90
N GLU A 73 -18.63 -0.46 9.84
CA GLU A 73 -19.70 -0.41 8.85
C GLU A 73 -19.10 -0.56 7.46
N ARG A 74 -19.38 -1.70 6.80
CA ARG A 74 -18.82 -1.98 5.47
C ARG A 74 -19.18 -0.82 4.54
N PRO A 75 -18.24 -0.30 3.74
CA PRO A 75 -18.54 0.72 2.75
C PRO A 75 -19.70 0.27 1.87
N ARG A 76 -20.80 1.01 1.88
CA ARG A 76 -21.96 0.78 1.00
C ARG A 76 -22.01 1.90 -0.02
N PHE A 77 -22.12 1.53 -1.29
CA PHE A 77 -22.48 2.44 -2.37
C PHE A 77 -23.99 2.31 -2.59
N ARG A 78 -24.69 3.44 -2.70
CA ARG A 78 -26.12 3.48 -2.97
C ARG A 78 -26.30 4.01 -4.39
N PHE A 79 -27.00 3.24 -5.19
CA PHE A 79 -27.40 3.56 -6.55
C PHE A 79 -28.90 3.44 -6.60
N ASP A 80 -29.58 4.49 -7.04
CA ASP A 80 -31.03 4.52 -7.11
C ASP A 80 -31.46 3.99 -8.49
N ALA A 81 -32.50 3.17 -8.50
CA ALA A 81 -33.08 2.66 -9.73
C ALA A 81 -33.89 3.78 -10.40
N GLN A 82 -33.35 4.36 -11.47
CA GLN A 82 -34.03 5.38 -12.26
C GLN A 82 -35.06 4.73 -13.20
N ASP A 83 -36.14 5.44 -13.51
CA ASP A 83 -37.17 4.98 -14.45
C ASP A 83 -36.59 4.84 -15.87
N ASP A 84 -37.23 3.95 -16.64
CA ASP A 84 -36.79 3.34 -17.90
C ASP A 84 -36.22 4.28 -19.00
N ASP A 85 -36.52 5.58 -18.94
CA ASP A 85 -36.04 6.57 -19.91
C ASP A 85 -34.75 7.29 -19.51
N SER A 86 -34.19 6.96 -18.33
CA SER A 86 -33.01 7.60 -17.77
C SER A 86 -31.93 6.57 -17.38
N GLY A 87 -31.45 5.80 -18.37
CA GLY A 87 -30.26 4.95 -18.26
C GLY A 87 -28.95 5.73 -18.06
N GLY A 88 -28.97 6.84 -17.33
CA GLY A 88 -27.84 7.70 -17.07
C GLY A 88 -26.84 7.05 -16.12
N GLU A 89 -25.55 7.23 -16.42
CA GLU A 89 -24.46 6.76 -15.58
C GLU A 89 -24.52 7.42 -14.20
N GLN A 90 -24.56 6.62 -13.15
CA GLN A 90 -24.46 7.07 -11.77
C GLN A 90 -23.05 6.85 -11.27
N SER A 91 -22.51 7.79 -10.48
CA SER A 91 -21.20 7.63 -9.87
C SER A 91 -21.18 8.10 -8.42
N SER A 92 -20.47 7.34 -7.58
CA SER A 92 -20.28 7.62 -6.17
C SER A 92 -18.81 7.47 -5.79
N ASP A 93 -18.28 8.49 -5.13
CA ASP A 93 -16.89 8.54 -4.67
C ASP A 93 -16.84 8.42 -3.15
N ARG A 94 -15.96 7.56 -2.63
CA ARG A 94 -15.68 7.44 -1.21
C ARG A 94 -14.21 7.68 -0.94
N VAL A 95 -13.93 8.68 -0.11
CA VAL A 95 -12.58 9.06 0.32
C VAL A 95 -12.39 8.58 1.75
N MET A 96 -11.34 7.80 1.99
CA MET A 96 -11.00 7.27 3.30
C MET A 96 -9.56 7.65 3.63
N VAL A 97 -9.27 7.91 4.90
CA VAL A 97 -7.88 8.02 5.34
C VAL A 97 -7.25 6.64 5.30
N GLN A 98 -6.07 6.51 4.71
CA GLN A 98 -5.38 5.23 4.53
C GLN A 98 -4.14 5.11 5.43
N GLY A 99 -3.85 3.87 5.83
CA GLY A 99 -2.58 3.48 6.45
C GLY A 99 -2.59 3.70 7.96
N PHE A 100 -2.26 4.90 8.39
CA PHE A 100 -1.98 5.22 9.79
C PHE A 100 -3.15 5.93 10.47
N GLN A 101 -3.20 5.86 11.81
CA GLN A 101 -4.17 6.64 12.57
C GLN A 101 -3.88 8.14 12.38
N THR A 102 -4.94 8.93 12.26
CA THR A 102 -4.81 10.38 12.20
C THR A 102 -4.26 10.95 13.52
N LEU A 103 -3.37 11.93 13.36
CA LEU A 103 -2.78 12.78 14.39
C LEU A 103 -3.37 14.18 14.26
N ALA A 104 -3.51 14.91 15.36
CA ALA A 104 -3.87 16.32 15.29
C ALA A 104 -2.75 17.12 14.61
N ALA A 105 -3.10 18.06 13.71
CA ALA A 105 -2.16 18.92 13.00
C ALA A 105 -1.32 19.76 13.96
N SER A 106 -1.83 20.11 15.15
CA SER A 106 -1.07 20.76 16.22
C SER A 106 0.15 19.95 16.69
N THR A 107 0.17 18.64 16.46
CA THR A 107 1.33 17.76 16.73
C THR A 107 2.51 18.14 15.84
N VAL A 108 2.27 18.62 14.61
CA VAL A 108 3.35 19.09 13.71
C VAL A 108 4.11 20.24 14.37
N GLY A 109 3.41 21.21 14.96
CA GLY A 109 4.03 22.31 15.71
C GLY A 109 4.81 21.83 16.93
N LYS A 110 4.27 20.86 17.68
CA LYS A 110 4.97 20.28 18.85
C LYS A 110 6.26 19.55 18.47
N VAL A 111 6.26 18.84 17.34
CA VAL A 111 7.43 18.14 16.79
C VAL A 111 8.44 19.16 16.26
N GLY A 112 7.98 20.18 15.54
CA GLY A 112 8.83 21.27 15.05
C GLY A 112 9.52 22.07 16.15
N ALA A 113 8.94 22.13 17.36
CA ALA A 113 9.51 22.79 18.51
C ALA A 113 10.55 21.94 19.28
N GLN A 114 10.75 20.67 18.93
CA GLN A 114 11.73 19.82 19.60
C GLN A 114 13.17 20.25 19.28
N SER A 115 14.07 20.10 20.25
CA SER A 115 15.49 20.34 20.03
C SER A 115 16.05 19.37 18.99
N GLY A 116 16.77 19.88 17.99
CA GLY A 116 17.31 19.05 16.92
C GLY A 116 16.32 18.79 15.77
N VAL A 117 15.25 19.58 15.67
CA VAL A 117 14.40 19.67 14.49
C VAL A 117 14.60 21.04 13.86
N ALA A 118 14.99 21.07 12.58
CA ALA A 118 15.07 22.31 11.82
C ALA A 118 13.70 22.71 11.28
N ASP A 119 12.95 21.73 10.76
CA ASP A 119 11.62 21.96 10.20
C ASP A 119 10.76 20.70 10.30
N ALA A 120 9.45 20.90 10.40
CA ALA A 120 8.46 19.83 10.30
C ALA A 120 7.27 20.27 9.43
N VAL A 121 6.67 19.32 8.70
CA VAL A 121 5.43 19.49 7.93
C VAL A 121 4.50 18.30 8.06
N GLY A 122 3.20 18.55 7.87
CA GLY A 122 2.16 17.52 7.89
C GLY A 122 1.88 16.93 6.51
N GLY A 123 1.46 15.67 6.48
CA GLY A 123 0.98 14.96 5.31
C GLY A 123 -0.25 14.12 5.62
N LEU A 124 -1.15 13.96 4.65
CA LEU A 124 -2.38 13.18 4.80
C LEU A 124 -2.55 12.19 3.64
N SER A 125 -2.46 10.90 3.94
CA SER A 125 -2.68 9.82 2.96
C SER A 125 -4.16 9.43 2.90
N LEU A 126 -4.71 9.45 1.69
CA LEU A 126 -6.10 9.12 1.40
C LEU A 126 -6.18 8.03 0.34
N GLN A 127 -7.16 7.16 0.47
CA GLN A 127 -7.58 6.24 -0.58
C GLN A 127 -8.94 6.71 -1.09
N VAL A 128 -9.06 6.87 -2.41
CA VAL A 128 -10.31 7.20 -3.09
C VAL A 128 -10.77 5.97 -3.84
N VAL A 129 -12.01 5.55 -3.58
CA VAL A 129 -12.70 4.52 -4.35
C VAL A 129 -13.88 5.16 -5.03
N LYS A 130 -13.88 5.13 -6.35
CA LYS A 130 -14.96 5.60 -7.21
C LYS A 130 -15.65 4.40 -7.83
N VAL A 131 -16.96 4.31 -7.65
CA VAL A 131 -17.80 3.34 -8.35
C VAL A 131 -18.67 4.12 -9.31
N SER A 132 -18.66 3.74 -10.58
CA SER A 132 -19.48 4.31 -11.64
C SER A 132 -20.21 3.19 -12.35
N GLY A 133 -21.45 3.40 -12.75
CA GLY A 133 -22.19 2.38 -13.47
C GLY A 133 -23.62 2.78 -13.78
N ALA A 134 -24.29 1.93 -14.53
CA ALA A 134 -25.69 2.09 -14.86
C ALA A 134 -26.48 0.91 -14.30
N PHE A 135 -27.66 1.22 -13.76
CA PHE A 135 -28.61 0.22 -13.29
C PHE A 135 -29.91 0.36 -14.07
N THR A 136 -30.32 -0.70 -14.74
CA THR A 136 -31.63 -0.80 -15.39
C THR A 136 -32.49 -1.76 -14.60
N ARG A 137 -33.67 -1.30 -14.19
CA ARG A 137 -34.63 -2.13 -13.46
C ARG A 137 -35.27 -3.13 -14.42
N GLY A 138 -35.38 -4.39 -14.01
CA GLY A 138 -36.17 -5.38 -14.75
C GLY A 138 -37.66 -5.09 -14.66
N ARG A 139 -38.40 -5.33 -15.74
CA ARG A 139 -39.85 -5.13 -15.79
C ARG A 139 -40.55 -6.45 -15.52
N PHE A 140 -41.61 -6.41 -14.72
CA PHE A 140 -42.46 -7.58 -14.50
C PHE A 140 -43.47 -7.65 -15.64
N GLU A 141 -43.38 -8.66 -16.49
CA GLU A 141 -44.44 -8.96 -17.44
C GLU A 141 -45.35 -10.05 -16.86
N GLN A 142 -46.61 -9.69 -16.68
CA GLN A 142 -47.66 -10.64 -16.38
C GLN A 142 -48.18 -11.16 -17.72
N GLY A 143 -47.90 -12.42 -18.03
CA GLY A 143 -48.41 -13.06 -19.25
C GLY A 143 -49.92 -12.87 -19.32
N GLU A 144 -50.39 -12.24 -20.39
CA GLU A 144 -51.82 -12.00 -20.64
C GLU A 144 -52.49 -13.37 -20.78
N SER A 145 -53.09 -13.85 -19.69
CA SER A 145 -53.91 -15.07 -19.72
C SER A 145 -55.13 -14.75 -20.56
N GLY A 146 -55.06 -15.12 -21.85
CA GLY A 146 -56.16 -14.97 -22.80
C GLY A 146 -57.48 -15.42 -22.19
N GLY A 147 -58.49 -14.56 -22.31
CA GLY A 147 -59.83 -14.81 -21.82
C GLY A 147 -60.38 -16.12 -22.38
N GLY A 148 -60.59 -17.10 -21.51
CA GLY A 148 -61.24 -18.37 -21.80
C GLY A 148 -62.15 -18.73 -20.65
N GLN A 149 -63.42 -18.35 -20.77
CA GLN A 149 -64.48 -18.64 -19.81
C GLN A 149 -64.77 -20.15 -19.79
N GLY A 150 -64.59 -20.80 -18.64
CA GLY A 150 -64.93 -22.21 -18.43
C GLY A 150 -64.93 -22.57 -16.95
N GLY A 151 -66.08 -22.42 -16.30
CA GLY A 151 -66.28 -22.76 -14.89
C GLY A 151 -66.38 -24.28 -14.66
N GLY A 152 -65.65 -24.75 -13.66
CA GLY A 152 -65.78 -26.10 -13.09
C GLY A 152 -65.27 -26.08 -11.64
N PRO A 153 -66.05 -26.54 -10.64
CA PRO A 153 -65.63 -26.52 -9.25
C PRO A 153 -64.68 -27.69 -8.96
N GLY A 154 -63.36 -27.41 -8.98
CA GLY A 154 -62.33 -28.37 -8.60
C GLY A 154 -61.04 -28.23 -9.41
N GLY A 155 -60.28 -27.17 -9.20
CA GLY A 155 -58.98 -26.98 -9.85
C GLY A 155 -58.11 -26.01 -9.07
N ALA A 156 -56.87 -26.43 -8.77
CA ALA A 156 -55.87 -25.64 -8.07
C ALA A 156 -55.70 -24.25 -8.69
N GLN A 157 -55.64 -23.21 -7.85
CA GLN A 157 -55.37 -21.84 -8.28
C GLN A 157 -54.09 -21.79 -9.12
N PRO A 158 -54.14 -21.33 -10.38
CA PRO A 158 -52.92 -21.06 -11.14
C PRO A 158 -52.18 -19.93 -10.41
N SER A 159 -50.99 -20.24 -9.90
CA SER A 159 -50.09 -19.21 -9.40
C SER A 159 -49.75 -18.28 -10.57
N PRO A 160 -49.89 -16.95 -10.46
CA PRO A 160 -49.51 -16.06 -11.55
C PRO A 160 -48.01 -16.22 -11.81
N GLN A 161 -47.64 -16.90 -12.90
CA GLN A 161 -46.25 -16.98 -13.35
C GLN A 161 -45.88 -15.69 -14.09
N GLY A 162 -45.77 -14.58 -13.34
CA GLY A 162 -45.12 -13.37 -13.86
C GLY A 162 -43.62 -13.61 -14.00
N ARG A 163 -43.05 -13.27 -15.16
CA ARG A 163 -41.60 -13.32 -15.39
C ARG A 163 -41.06 -11.90 -15.36
N VAL A 164 -39.95 -11.70 -14.66
CA VAL A 164 -39.17 -10.46 -14.79
C VAL A 164 -38.36 -10.58 -16.06
N GLU A 165 -38.62 -9.69 -17.02
CA GLU A 165 -37.84 -9.56 -18.25
C GLU A 165 -37.07 -8.24 -18.26
N GLY A 166 -35.86 -8.29 -18.81
CA GLY A 166 -34.92 -7.17 -18.78
C GLY A 166 -34.33 -6.88 -17.40
N GLY A 167 -33.56 -5.80 -17.34
CA GLY A 167 -32.77 -5.41 -16.18
C GLY A 167 -31.31 -5.85 -16.28
N GLY A 168 -30.42 -5.01 -15.78
CA GLY A 168 -28.98 -5.19 -15.88
C GLY A 168 -28.24 -4.17 -15.04
N ALA A 169 -27.04 -4.52 -14.58
CA ALA A 169 -26.20 -3.61 -13.85
C ALA A 169 -24.76 -3.78 -14.30
N ASP A 170 -24.17 -2.69 -14.79
CA ASP A 170 -22.76 -2.64 -15.17
C ASP A 170 -22.08 -1.59 -14.30
N PHE A 171 -21.03 -1.99 -13.59
CA PHE A 171 -20.33 -1.14 -12.64
C PHE A 171 -18.81 -1.27 -12.81
N ASP A 172 -18.16 -0.13 -13.01
CA ASP A 172 -16.73 0.05 -12.94
C ASP A 172 -16.31 0.52 -11.55
N VAL A 173 -15.26 -0.11 -11.01
CA VAL A 173 -14.62 0.31 -9.76
C VAL A 173 -13.22 0.81 -10.07
N ASN A 174 -13.00 2.10 -9.81
CA ASN A 174 -11.71 2.74 -9.90
C ASN A 174 -11.22 3.11 -8.51
N SER A 175 -9.93 2.92 -8.25
CA SER A 175 -9.32 3.40 -7.01
C SER A 175 -8.04 4.16 -7.29
N CYS A 176 -7.81 5.24 -6.57
CA CYS A 176 -6.54 5.96 -6.59
C CYS A 176 -6.15 6.43 -5.20
N SER A 177 -4.86 6.50 -4.98
CA SER A 177 -4.25 7.06 -3.78
C SER A 177 -4.06 8.57 -3.96
N VAL A 178 -4.49 9.35 -2.97
CA VAL A 178 -4.35 10.81 -2.96
C VAL A 178 -3.58 11.22 -1.71
N TYR A 179 -2.54 12.04 -1.87
CA TYR A 179 -1.73 12.53 -0.78
C TYR A 179 -1.87 14.05 -0.62
N GLY A 180 -2.34 14.47 0.54
CA GLY A 180 -2.33 15.86 0.99
C GLY A 180 -0.93 16.28 1.42
N THR A 181 -0.33 17.21 0.69
CA THR A 181 1.01 17.73 1.00
C THR A 181 0.96 19.16 1.52
N ASP A 182 1.75 19.45 2.54
CA ASP A 182 2.01 20.83 2.93
C ASP A 182 2.87 21.51 1.86
N VAL A 183 2.33 22.55 1.23
CA VAL A 183 3.00 23.26 0.13
C VAL A 183 3.84 24.44 0.63
N THR A 184 3.75 24.79 1.93
CA THR A 184 4.49 25.93 2.50
C THR A 184 5.99 25.67 2.59
N LYS A 185 6.40 24.40 2.66
CA LYS A 185 7.82 23.98 2.65
C LYS A 185 8.03 22.90 1.59
N PRO A 186 8.14 23.27 0.29
CA PRO A 186 8.20 22.30 -0.81
C PRO A 186 9.46 21.42 -0.81
N ALA A 187 10.48 21.80 -0.04
CA ALA A 187 11.68 20.99 0.19
C ALA A 187 11.45 19.84 1.19
N LEU A 188 10.23 19.69 1.73
CA LEU A 188 9.81 18.65 2.67
C LEU A 188 8.53 17.98 2.20
N GLY A 189 8.36 16.72 2.55
CA GLY A 189 7.14 15.96 2.25
C GLY A 189 7.32 14.96 1.10
N PRO A 190 6.23 14.32 0.68
CA PRO A 190 6.26 13.15 -0.19
C PRO A 190 6.71 13.44 -1.63
N LEU A 191 6.68 14.71 -2.06
CA LEU A 191 7.12 15.10 -3.40
C LEU A 191 8.64 15.22 -3.53
N THR A 192 9.39 15.23 -2.42
CA THR A 192 10.85 15.35 -2.49
C THR A 192 11.48 14.14 -3.14
N SER A 193 10.85 12.96 -3.04
CA SER A 193 11.29 11.72 -3.70
C SER A 193 11.05 11.65 -5.20
N SER A 194 10.47 12.71 -5.78
CA SER A 194 10.06 12.74 -7.17
C SER A 194 10.56 13.99 -7.88
N LYS A 195 10.93 13.84 -9.16
CA LYS A 195 11.26 14.96 -10.03
C LYS A 195 10.05 15.35 -10.85
N ILE A 196 9.82 16.65 -11.02
CA ILE A 196 8.81 17.14 -11.96
C ILE A 196 9.36 16.99 -13.37
N THR A 197 8.71 16.17 -14.19
CA THR A 197 9.11 15.90 -15.59
C THR A 197 8.28 16.71 -16.59
N SER A 198 7.12 17.22 -16.18
CA SER A 198 6.28 18.09 -17.00
C SER A 198 5.52 19.09 -16.13
N GLY A 199 5.32 20.31 -16.63
CA GLY A 199 4.61 21.37 -15.92
C GLY A 199 5.41 21.94 -14.74
N ARG A 200 4.75 22.19 -13.61
CA ARG A 200 5.36 22.74 -12.39
C ARG A 200 4.89 22.02 -11.13
N THR A 201 5.60 22.24 -10.03
CA THR A 201 5.13 21.87 -8.69
C THR A 201 4.25 22.98 -8.07
N PHE A 202 3.77 22.75 -6.85
CA PHE A 202 2.99 23.71 -6.06
C PHE A 202 3.81 24.95 -5.72
N THR A 203 3.12 26.09 -5.65
CA THR A 203 3.66 27.31 -5.03
C THR A 203 3.30 27.34 -3.54
N THR A 204 4.06 28.07 -2.73
CA THR A 204 3.84 28.15 -1.28
C THR A 204 2.52 28.83 -0.89
N SER A 205 1.91 29.60 -1.80
CA SER A 205 0.61 30.24 -1.59
C SER A 205 -0.59 29.33 -1.93
N GLU A 206 -0.38 28.20 -2.63
CA GLU A 206 -1.43 27.29 -3.11
C GLU A 206 -1.99 26.36 -2.03
N THR A 207 -1.94 26.74 -0.75
CA THR A 207 -2.30 25.89 0.40
C THR A 207 -3.74 25.35 0.38
N ASN A 208 -4.65 26.04 -0.33
CA ASN A 208 -6.05 25.64 -0.51
C ASN A 208 -6.50 25.71 -1.98
N ALA A 209 -5.56 25.72 -2.92
CA ALA A 209 -5.89 25.79 -4.34
C ALA A 209 -6.39 24.44 -4.86
N LYS A 210 -7.28 24.47 -5.86
CA LYS A 210 -7.79 23.26 -6.55
C LYS A 210 -6.81 22.81 -7.64
N VAL A 211 -5.56 22.57 -7.23
CA VAL A 211 -4.48 22.11 -8.11
C VAL A 211 -3.96 20.76 -7.64
N ALA A 212 -3.44 19.97 -8.57
CA ALA A 212 -2.87 18.66 -8.29
C ALA A 212 -1.56 18.45 -9.04
N VAL A 213 -0.70 17.61 -8.49
CA VAL A 213 0.43 17.02 -9.23
C VAL A 213 0.15 15.53 -9.35
N ALA A 214 0.22 14.98 -10.55
CA ALA A 214 -0.03 13.55 -10.79
C ALA A 214 1.30 12.79 -10.90
N ASP A 215 1.34 11.55 -10.43
CA ASP A 215 2.43 10.65 -10.74
C ASP A 215 2.45 10.28 -12.23
N ALA A 216 3.63 10.02 -12.79
CA ALA A 216 3.82 9.72 -14.19
C ALA A 216 3.19 8.39 -14.64
N ALA A 217 3.16 7.35 -13.78
CA ALA A 217 2.49 6.09 -14.10
C ALA A 217 0.97 6.29 -14.12
N TYR A 218 0.42 6.93 -13.10
CA TYR A 218 -1.01 7.25 -13.04
C TYR A 218 -1.44 8.16 -14.21
N ALA A 219 -0.64 9.18 -14.52
CA ALA A 219 -0.91 10.08 -15.63
C ALA A 219 -0.88 9.36 -16.98
N LYS A 220 -0.01 8.36 -17.17
CA LYS A 220 -0.02 7.53 -18.38
C LYS A 220 -1.27 6.67 -18.48
N GLU A 221 -1.65 6.01 -17.39
CA GLU A 221 -2.84 5.14 -17.35
C GLU A 221 -4.12 5.94 -17.65
N LYS A 222 -4.29 7.09 -16.98
CA LYS A 222 -5.48 7.95 -17.13
C LYS A 222 -5.33 8.99 -18.26
N LYS A 223 -4.24 8.94 -19.04
CA LYS A 223 -3.93 9.86 -20.16
C LYS A 223 -3.94 11.35 -19.75
N LEU A 224 -3.50 11.65 -18.54
CA LEU A 224 -3.41 13.00 -17.99
C LEU A 224 -2.13 13.71 -18.43
N LYS A 225 -2.21 15.04 -18.54
CA LYS A 225 -1.09 15.95 -18.82
C LYS A 225 -1.19 17.18 -17.93
N ALA A 226 -0.16 18.01 -17.89
CA ALA A 226 -0.29 19.34 -17.30
C ALA A 226 -1.40 20.12 -18.03
N GLY A 227 -2.32 20.72 -17.26
CA GLY A 227 -3.54 21.37 -17.73
C GLY A 227 -4.78 20.46 -17.72
N SER A 228 -4.63 19.13 -17.60
CA SER A 228 -5.78 18.22 -17.49
C SER A 228 -6.54 18.44 -16.18
N THR A 229 -7.83 18.08 -16.18
CA THR A 229 -8.65 18.07 -14.97
C THR A 229 -8.83 16.65 -14.46
N VAL A 230 -8.90 16.51 -13.14
CA VAL A 230 -9.22 15.25 -12.46
C VAL A 230 -10.19 15.53 -11.32
N THR A 231 -11.21 14.69 -11.21
CA THR A 231 -12.27 14.86 -10.22
C THR A 231 -12.10 13.88 -9.08
N VAL A 232 -12.05 14.40 -7.85
CA VAL A 232 -11.99 13.61 -6.61
C VAL A 232 -13.14 14.06 -5.72
N LYS A 233 -14.09 13.16 -5.42
CA LYS A 233 -15.25 13.44 -4.54
C LYS A 233 -16.01 14.69 -4.98
N SER A 234 -16.36 14.73 -6.28
CA SER A 234 -17.05 15.86 -6.93
C SER A 234 -16.29 17.19 -6.89
N THR A 235 -15.00 17.18 -6.56
CA THR A 235 -14.13 18.35 -6.64
C THR A 235 -13.18 18.19 -7.82
N GLU A 236 -13.23 19.13 -8.76
CA GLU A 236 -12.27 19.19 -9.86
C GLU A 236 -10.95 19.82 -9.41
N PHE A 237 -9.85 19.19 -9.80
CA PHE A 237 -8.49 19.66 -9.63
C PHE A 237 -7.82 19.81 -11.00
N THR A 238 -7.13 20.93 -11.20
CA THR A 238 -6.27 21.11 -12.38
C THR A 238 -4.90 20.51 -12.11
N VAL A 239 -4.46 19.59 -12.97
CA VAL A 239 -3.13 18.99 -12.92
C VAL A 239 -2.11 20.03 -13.37
N VAL A 240 -1.28 20.55 -12.47
CA VAL A 240 -0.28 21.58 -12.79
C VAL A 240 1.09 21.00 -13.17
N GLY A 241 1.32 19.73 -12.86
CA GLY A 241 2.54 19.04 -13.22
C GLY A 241 2.47 17.53 -13.05
N ILE A 242 3.45 16.86 -13.66
CA ILE A 242 3.66 15.42 -13.59
C ILE A 242 4.97 15.15 -12.84
N ALA A 243 4.89 14.37 -11.77
CA ALA A 243 6.02 13.94 -10.98
C ALA A 243 6.45 12.52 -11.36
N THR A 244 7.74 12.23 -11.33
CA THR A 244 8.29 10.90 -11.57
C THR A 244 9.20 10.55 -10.40
N ALA A 245 8.89 9.46 -9.70
CA ALA A 245 9.70 8.98 -8.58
C ALA A 245 11.16 8.75 -9.02
N ASP A 246 12.11 9.23 -8.21
CA ASP A 246 13.55 9.07 -8.48
C ASP A 246 14.03 7.63 -8.31
N SER A 247 13.36 6.89 -7.42
CA SER A 247 13.53 5.45 -7.22
C SER A 247 12.31 4.86 -6.52
N GLY A 248 12.01 3.59 -6.81
CA GLY A 248 10.85 2.90 -6.24
C GLY A 248 9.51 3.42 -6.77
N ASP A 249 8.46 3.17 -6.00
CA ASP A 249 7.10 3.60 -6.31
C ASP A 249 6.82 5.02 -5.80
N ALA A 250 5.90 5.71 -6.46
CA ALA A 250 5.41 7.00 -5.98
C ALA A 250 4.68 6.86 -4.64
N ALA A 251 4.76 7.88 -3.79
CA ALA A 251 4.07 7.88 -2.51
C ALA A 251 2.53 7.92 -2.66
N ALA A 252 2.03 8.44 -3.78
CA ALA A 252 0.64 8.38 -4.20
C ALA A 252 0.51 8.68 -5.71
N ASP A 253 -0.66 8.35 -6.25
CA ASP A 253 -1.05 8.62 -7.64
C ASP A 253 -1.28 10.13 -7.87
N LEU A 254 -1.84 10.80 -6.87
CA LEU A 254 -2.18 12.21 -6.91
C LEU A 254 -1.71 12.93 -5.64
N TYR A 255 -1.09 14.09 -5.82
CA TYR A 255 -0.74 15.00 -4.74
C TYR A 255 -1.64 16.23 -4.82
N VAL A 256 -2.16 16.70 -3.69
CA VAL A 256 -2.99 17.91 -3.58
C VAL A 256 -2.58 18.70 -2.34
N PRO A 257 -2.90 20.01 -2.26
CA PRO A 257 -2.64 20.77 -1.04
C PRO A 257 -3.31 20.17 0.20
N LEU A 258 -2.59 20.11 1.33
CA LEU A 258 -3.02 19.44 2.56
C LEU A 258 -4.42 19.86 3.01
N LYS A 259 -4.73 21.16 2.96
CA LYS A 259 -6.04 21.68 3.36
C LYS A 259 -7.18 21.11 2.50
N ARG A 260 -6.95 20.93 1.19
CA ARG A 260 -7.93 20.30 0.29
C ARG A 260 -8.12 18.82 0.61
N ALA A 261 -7.04 18.10 0.85
CA ALA A 261 -7.12 16.69 1.25
C ALA A 261 -7.92 16.51 2.56
N GLN A 262 -7.67 17.36 3.56
CA GLN A 262 -8.39 17.35 4.84
C GLN A 262 -9.90 17.56 4.63
N THR A 263 -10.29 18.54 3.81
CA THR A 263 -11.71 18.78 3.47
C THR A 263 -12.33 17.60 2.72
N LEU A 264 -11.63 17.02 1.74
CA LEU A 264 -12.12 15.85 0.99
C LEU A 264 -12.38 14.65 1.92
N ALA A 265 -11.52 14.44 2.91
CA ALA A 265 -11.62 13.34 3.85
C ALA A 265 -12.56 13.60 5.04
N GLY A 266 -13.05 14.84 5.23
CA GLY A 266 -13.74 15.24 6.46
C GLY A 266 -12.83 15.11 7.70
N ALA A 267 -11.52 15.26 7.51
CA ALA A 267 -10.49 15.09 8.51
C ALA A 267 -9.78 16.44 8.76
N GLU A 268 -10.57 17.44 9.12
CA GLU A 268 -10.06 18.78 9.44
C GLU A 268 -9.03 18.72 10.56
N ASP A 269 -7.97 19.52 10.41
CA ASP A 269 -6.84 19.60 11.35
C ASP A 269 -6.22 18.25 11.72
N LYS A 270 -6.24 17.29 10.78
CA LYS A 270 -5.65 15.96 10.95
C LYS A 270 -4.61 15.65 9.87
N VAL A 271 -3.62 14.87 10.27
CA VAL A 271 -2.51 14.39 9.41
C VAL A 271 -2.24 12.92 9.71
N THR A 272 -1.74 12.15 8.75
CA THR A 272 -1.31 10.75 8.98
C THR A 272 0.18 10.64 9.21
N THR A 273 0.94 11.57 8.65
CA THR A 273 2.40 11.55 8.65
C THR A 273 2.92 12.95 8.96
N ILE A 274 3.95 13.03 9.79
CA ILE A 274 4.72 14.25 10.02
C ILE A 274 6.11 14.02 9.45
N TYR A 275 6.50 14.83 8.47
CA TYR A 275 7.84 14.82 7.88
C TYR A 275 8.72 15.78 8.69
N VAL A 276 9.86 15.29 9.15
CA VAL A 276 10.79 16.03 10.01
C VAL A 276 12.16 16.12 9.35
N LYS A 277 12.68 17.34 9.31
CA LYS A 277 14.05 17.64 8.89
C LYS A 277 14.89 17.97 10.10
N PRO A 278 15.98 17.23 10.38
CA PRO A 278 16.94 17.60 11.39
C PRO A 278 17.80 18.79 10.91
N PRO A 279 18.47 19.50 11.83
CA PRO A 279 19.43 20.53 11.47
C PRO A 279 20.56 19.92 10.66
N THR A 280 20.89 20.57 9.55
CA THR A 280 22.06 20.19 8.75
C THR A 280 23.30 20.35 9.61
N ARG A 281 23.91 19.22 10.00
CA ARG A 281 25.26 19.26 10.56
C ARG A 281 26.21 19.49 9.39
N SER A 282 26.52 20.77 9.09
CA SER A 282 27.60 21.09 8.17
C SER A 282 28.88 20.40 8.65
N GLY A 283 29.32 19.38 7.91
CA GLY A 283 30.52 18.61 8.24
C GLY A 283 30.24 17.17 8.68
N SER A 284 29.70 16.35 7.78
CA SER A 284 29.86 14.90 7.83
C SER A 284 29.79 14.37 6.41
N THR A 285 30.85 14.60 5.64
CA THR A 285 31.23 13.68 4.59
C THR A 285 31.39 12.32 5.25
N ALA A 286 30.35 11.49 5.22
CA ALA A 286 30.43 10.08 5.53
C ALA A 286 31.27 9.44 4.42
N SER A 287 32.58 9.67 4.47
CA SER A 287 33.55 8.88 3.74
C SER A 287 33.47 7.49 4.37
N SER A 288 32.70 6.62 3.73
CA SER A 288 32.82 5.18 3.88
C SER A 288 34.23 4.79 3.42
N ARG A 289 35.21 5.05 4.29
CA ARG A 289 36.55 4.51 4.15
C ARG A 289 36.41 3.06 4.54
N ARG A 290 36.12 2.23 3.54
CA ARG A 290 36.18 0.76 3.61
C ARG A 290 37.57 0.37 4.06
N SER A 291 37.79 0.32 5.38
CA SER A 291 39.01 -0.18 5.99
C SER A 291 38.99 -1.69 5.77
N GLY A 292 39.65 -2.13 4.70
CA GLY A 292 40.01 -3.53 4.49
C GLY A 292 40.91 -3.99 5.62
N ARG A 293 40.30 -4.47 6.70
CA ARG A 293 41.01 -5.15 7.79
C ARG A 293 40.73 -6.63 7.60
N THR A 294 41.63 -7.29 6.89
CA THR A 294 41.75 -8.75 6.84
C THR A 294 41.91 -9.27 8.27
N SER A 295 40.80 -9.69 8.87
CA SER A 295 40.79 -10.39 10.15
C SER A 295 41.37 -11.80 9.92
N ARG A 296 42.67 -11.91 10.15
CA ARG A 296 43.39 -13.18 10.27
C ARG A 296 42.75 -13.98 11.41
N ALA A 297 42.01 -15.04 11.06
CA ALA A 297 41.39 -15.93 12.02
C ALA A 297 42.46 -16.59 12.91
N ARG A 298 42.57 -16.13 14.16
CA ARG A 298 43.19 -16.93 15.22
C ARG A 298 42.13 -17.92 15.68
N ARG A 299 42.37 -19.21 15.41
CA ARG A 299 41.60 -20.33 15.98
C ARG A 299 41.73 -20.27 17.50
N SER A 300 40.61 -20.14 18.20
CA SER A 300 40.51 -20.42 19.64
C SER A 300 40.47 -21.95 19.85
N PRO A 301 41.14 -22.50 20.87
CA PRO A 301 41.01 -23.92 21.21
C PRO A 301 39.64 -24.21 21.84
N PRO A 302 39.11 -25.44 21.70
CA PRO A 302 37.81 -25.80 22.27
C PRO A 302 37.86 -25.88 23.81
N PRO A 303 36.71 -25.66 24.50
CA PRO A 303 36.65 -25.74 25.96
C PRO A 303 36.75 -27.18 26.47
N PRO A 304 37.26 -27.40 27.70
CA PRO A 304 37.39 -28.74 28.28
C PRO A 304 36.02 -29.34 28.62
N THR A 305 35.85 -30.62 28.29
CA THR A 305 34.69 -31.45 28.63
C THR A 305 34.64 -31.70 30.14
N SER A 306 33.52 -31.37 30.77
CA SER A 306 33.21 -31.73 32.16
C SER A 306 32.73 -33.19 32.27
N PRO A 307 33.01 -33.88 33.40
CA PRO A 307 32.72 -35.30 33.56
C PRO A 307 31.26 -35.57 33.96
N THR A 308 30.76 -36.70 33.47
CA THR A 308 29.45 -37.32 33.73
C THR A 308 29.21 -37.62 35.22
N PRO A 309 28.03 -37.34 35.79
CA PRO A 309 27.62 -37.92 37.06
C PRO A 309 26.78 -39.20 36.89
N SER A 310 27.18 -40.26 37.61
CA SER A 310 26.40 -41.49 37.86
C SER A 310 25.33 -41.27 38.97
N PRO A 311 24.34 -42.18 39.13
CA PRO A 311 23.01 -41.85 39.63
C PRO A 311 22.88 -41.94 41.17
N ALA A 312 22.08 -41.04 41.76
CA ALA A 312 21.70 -41.11 43.17
C ALA A 312 20.19 -40.86 43.39
N ARG A 313 19.52 -41.95 43.80
CA ARG A 313 18.38 -42.10 44.74
C ARG A 313 17.15 -41.18 44.64
N CYS A 314 16.00 -41.81 44.33
CA CYS A 314 14.64 -41.28 44.49
C CYS A 314 14.24 -41.10 45.97
N PRO A 315 13.47 -40.04 46.33
CA PRO A 315 12.67 -40.01 47.56
C PRO A 315 11.26 -40.58 47.37
N ARG A 316 10.75 -41.21 48.43
CA ARG A 316 9.43 -41.87 48.54
C ARG A 316 8.25 -40.88 48.60
N PRO A 317 7.03 -41.29 48.18
CA PRO A 317 5.81 -40.48 48.32
C PRO A 317 5.17 -40.59 49.74
N PRO A 318 4.43 -39.56 50.19
CA PRO A 318 3.71 -39.57 51.47
C PRO A 318 2.39 -40.37 51.42
N PRO A 319 1.89 -40.87 52.58
CA PRO A 319 0.73 -41.75 52.65
C PRO A 319 -0.61 -41.01 52.55
N SER A 320 -1.59 -41.68 51.94
CA SER A 320 -2.99 -41.28 51.79
C SER A 320 -3.80 -41.44 53.08
N PRO A 321 -4.77 -40.54 53.37
CA PRO A 321 -5.78 -40.80 54.39
C PRO A 321 -7.01 -41.52 53.82
N ARG A 322 -7.52 -42.44 54.64
CA ARG A 322 -8.68 -43.30 54.44
C ARG A 322 -10.01 -42.53 54.38
N ALA A 323 -10.96 -43.15 53.69
CA ALA A 323 -12.35 -42.78 53.54
C ALA A 323 -13.17 -42.72 54.84
N SER A 324 -14.18 -41.85 54.84
CA SER A 324 -15.40 -41.94 55.66
C SER A 324 -16.60 -41.60 54.78
N VAL A 325 -17.65 -42.39 54.93
CA VAL A 325 -18.87 -42.49 54.12
C VAL A 325 -20.02 -41.79 54.83
N SER A 326 -20.76 -40.92 54.11
CA SER A 326 -22.18 -40.62 54.34
C SER A 326 -22.66 -39.66 53.24
N GLY A 327 -23.46 -40.09 52.26
CA GLY A 327 -24.92 -39.97 52.30
C GLY A 327 -25.33 -38.67 51.59
N CYS A 328 -25.94 -38.63 50.39
CA CYS A 328 -27.26 -39.11 49.96
C CYS A 328 -28.05 -37.88 49.43
N ARG A 329 -28.75 -38.05 48.30
CA ARG A 329 -29.90 -37.24 47.78
C ARG A 329 -29.54 -35.92 47.07
N SER A 330 -29.76 -35.73 45.76
CA SER A 330 -30.96 -35.83 44.88
C SER A 330 -31.76 -34.53 44.78
N TRP A 331 -32.27 -34.29 43.56
CA TRP A 331 -33.28 -33.30 43.11
C TRP A 331 -32.77 -31.90 42.76
N SER A 332 -32.75 -31.50 41.48
CA SER A 332 -33.81 -31.28 40.49
C SER A 332 -34.55 -29.95 40.65
N SER A 333 -34.49 -29.16 39.56
CA SER A 333 -35.54 -28.30 39.02
C SER A 333 -36.04 -27.11 39.85
N TRP A 334 -35.93 -25.88 39.32
CA TRP A 334 -37.08 -25.15 38.77
C TRP A 334 -36.69 -23.81 38.08
N PRO A 335 -37.55 -23.28 37.18
CA PRO A 335 -37.32 -22.08 36.36
C PRO A 335 -38.22 -20.88 36.77
N ARG A 336 -38.14 -19.80 35.96
CA ARG A 336 -39.18 -18.77 35.68
C ARG A 336 -39.43 -17.66 36.73
N SER A 337 -39.33 -16.40 36.30
CA SER A 337 -40.44 -15.40 36.18
C SER A 337 -39.86 -13.98 35.94
N SER A 338 -40.28 -13.29 34.88
CA SER A 338 -41.30 -12.22 34.82
C SER A 338 -40.71 -10.81 35.04
N SER A 339 -40.71 -9.93 34.04
CA SER A 339 -41.80 -8.98 33.66
C SER A 339 -41.92 -7.76 34.59
N ARG A 340 -41.67 -6.56 34.02
CA ARG A 340 -42.30 -5.22 34.23
C ARG A 340 -41.28 -4.16 33.77
N ALA A 341 -41.51 -3.41 32.69
CA ALA A 341 -42.46 -2.29 32.55
C ALA A 341 -42.17 -1.14 33.53
N CYS A 342 -41.44 -0.15 33.03
CA CYS A 342 -41.72 1.30 33.11
C CYS A 342 -40.94 1.98 31.98
#